data_AF-A0A553APY9-F1
#
_entry.id   AF-A0A553APY9-F1
#
_cell.length_a   1.000
_cell.length_b   1.000
_cell.length_c   1.000
_cell.angle_alpha   90.00
_cell.angle_beta   90.00
_cell.angle_gamma   90.00
#
_symmetry.space_group_name_H-M   'P 1'
#
loop_
_entity.id
_entity.type
_entity.pdbx_description
1 polymer ?
#
loop_
_entity_poly.entity_id
_entity_poly.type
_entity_poly.pdbx_seq_one_letter_code
_entity_poly.pdbx_strand_id
1 'polypeptide(L)'
;MTSSKAPWDEMKTPDSDYTVRYVTSPGDVTLCWGKDVQGQCLFIVQLEGDHTEQFRKNATTVNAIEVDLRQLPEPGKQGLILTLEKHVDRDLFHGLCQTLIGNLNGVSDPAAALGVA
;
A
#
# COMPACT_ATOMS: atom_id res chain seq x y z
N MET A 1 8.67 -24.16 -10.15
CA MET A 1 7.62 -23.29 -9.58
C MET A 1 7.82 -23.24 -8.07
N THR A 2 8.66 -22.32 -7.59
CA THR A 2 8.73 -22.03 -6.16
C THR A 2 7.49 -21.23 -5.82
N SER A 3 6.58 -21.82 -5.04
CA SER A 3 5.56 -21.05 -4.33
C SER A 3 6.30 -20.16 -3.34
N SER A 4 6.71 -18.98 -3.82
CA SER A 4 7.26 -17.94 -2.97
C SER A 4 6.13 -17.49 -2.07
N LYS A 5 6.25 -17.70 -0.76
CA LYS A 5 5.26 -17.24 0.22
C LYS A 5 4.95 -15.77 -0.02
N ALA A 6 3.67 -15.41 0.03
CA ALA A 6 3.26 -14.03 -0.11
C ALA A 6 3.79 -13.25 1.11
N PRO A 7 4.14 -11.96 0.96
CA PRO A 7 4.72 -11.17 2.05
C PRO A 7 3.86 -11.16 3.33
N TRP A 8 2.54 -11.27 3.18
CA TRP A 8 1.55 -11.30 4.27
C TRP A 8 1.49 -12.62 5.06
N ASP A 9 2.04 -13.72 4.53
CA ASP A 9 2.00 -15.04 5.17
C ASP A 9 2.77 -15.07 6.50
N GLU A 10 3.82 -14.26 6.59
CA GLU A 10 4.69 -14.18 7.76
C GLU A 10 4.40 -12.95 8.63
N MET A 11 3.40 -12.15 8.25
CA MET A 11 2.99 -10.98 9.00
C MET A 11 1.95 -11.36 10.05
N LYS A 12 2.20 -10.92 11.28
CA LYS A 12 1.23 -11.04 12.36
C LYS A 12 0.04 -10.11 12.10
N THR A 13 -1.17 -10.62 12.29
CA THR A 13 -2.36 -9.80 12.42
C THR A 13 -2.23 -9.00 13.72
N PRO A 14 -2.30 -7.66 13.68
CA PRO A 14 -2.20 -6.83 14.88
C PRO A 14 -3.53 -6.79 15.64
N ASP A 15 -3.46 -6.35 16.89
CA ASP A 15 -4.66 -6.09 17.72
C ASP A 15 -5.26 -4.69 17.47
N SER A 16 -4.53 -3.78 16.81
CA SER A 16 -4.99 -2.45 16.39
C SER A 16 -4.30 -1.97 15.10
N ASP A 17 -4.96 -1.08 14.36
CA ASP A 17 -4.46 -0.47 13.12
C ASP A 17 -3.99 -1.50 12.07
N TYR A 18 -2.71 -1.49 11.73
CA TYR A 18 -2.09 -2.43 10.81
C TYR A 18 -0.61 -2.68 11.14
N THR A 19 -0.13 -3.90 10.92
CA THR A 19 1.30 -4.23 10.94
C THR A 19 1.91 -3.86 9.60
N VAL A 20 3.09 -3.25 9.58
CA VAL A 20 3.82 -2.91 8.34
C VAL A 20 5.14 -3.67 8.19
N ARG A 21 5.51 -3.98 6.96
CA ARG A 21 6.84 -4.46 6.55
C ARG A 21 7.31 -3.62 5.37
N TYR A 22 8.39 -2.88 5.58
CA TYR A 22 8.99 -2.02 4.54
C TYR A 22 9.50 -2.83 3.35
N VAL A 23 9.20 -2.33 2.15
CA VAL A 23 9.74 -2.81 0.87
C VAL A 23 10.93 -1.95 0.45
N THR A 24 10.82 -0.63 0.62
CA THR A 24 11.88 0.34 0.35
C THR A 24 12.41 0.94 1.66
N SER A 25 13.58 1.58 1.59
CA SER A 25 14.06 2.40 2.71
C SER A 25 13.09 3.55 2.99
N PRO A 26 12.85 3.90 4.26
CA PRO A 26 12.02 5.04 4.61
C PRO A 26 12.54 6.35 4.00
N GLY A 27 11.61 7.16 3.50
CA GLY A 27 11.85 8.48 2.91
C GLY A 27 10.53 9.17 2.56
N ASP A 28 10.59 10.16 1.67
CA ASP A 28 9.42 10.94 1.22
C ASP A 28 8.36 10.07 0.52
N VAL A 29 8.82 8.99 -0.12
CA VAL A 29 7.99 7.92 -0.67
C VAL A 29 8.50 6.60 -0.11
N THR A 30 7.63 5.87 0.58
CA THR A 30 7.98 4.56 1.17
C THR A 30 6.93 3.52 0.82
N LEU A 31 7.37 2.37 0.31
CA LEU A 31 6.48 1.28 -0.04
C LEU A 31 6.47 0.23 1.06
N CYS A 32 5.28 -0.20 1.48
CA CYS A 32 5.10 -1.13 2.57
C CYS A 32 4.09 -2.23 2.21
N TRP A 33 4.39 -3.46 2.63
CA TRP A 33 3.36 -4.46 2.85
C TRP A 33 2.67 -4.18 4.18
N GLY A 34 1.36 -4.37 4.25
CA GLY A 34 0.59 -4.19 5.48
C GLY A 34 -0.39 -5.33 5.75
N LYS A 35 -0.79 -5.51 7.00
CA LYS A 35 -1.87 -6.42 7.40
C LYS A 35 -2.72 -5.76 8.47
N ASP A 36 -4.01 -5.66 8.25
CA ASP A 36 -4.94 -5.02 9.19
C ASP A 36 -5.41 -5.99 10.29
N VAL A 37 -6.23 -5.49 11.22
CA VAL A 37 -6.83 -6.28 12.31
C VAL A 37 -7.72 -7.44 11.83
N GLN A 38 -8.27 -7.37 10.62
CA GLN A 38 -9.06 -8.45 10.01
C GLN A 38 -8.17 -9.49 9.31
N GLY A 39 -6.86 -9.23 9.22
CA GLY A 39 -5.91 -10.08 8.51
C GLY A 39 -5.90 -9.86 6.99
N GLN A 40 -6.55 -8.80 6.50
CA GLN A 40 -6.56 -8.43 5.10
C GLN A 40 -5.16 -8.05 4.62
N CYS A 41 -4.87 -8.35 3.36
CA CYS A 41 -3.61 -8.02 2.71
C CYS A 41 -3.65 -6.56 2.28
N LEU A 42 -2.70 -5.77 2.78
CA LEU A 42 -2.55 -4.37 2.41
C LEU A 42 -1.27 -4.12 1.61
N PHE A 43 -1.33 -3.14 0.72
CA PHE A 43 -0.16 -2.46 0.19
C PHE A 43 -0.30 -0.97 0.47
N ILE A 44 0.75 -0.36 1.02
CA ILE A 44 0.71 1.02 1.50
C ILE A 44 1.83 1.80 0.82
N VAL A 45 1.46 2.89 0.15
CA VAL A 45 2.39 3.90 -0.33
C VAL A 45 2.35 5.07 0.66
N GLN A 46 3.39 5.18 1.48
CA GLN A 46 3.55 6.32 2.38
C GLN A 46 4.11 7.50 1.61
N LEU A 47 3.49 8.66 1.79
CA LEU A 47 3.74 9.89 1.05
C LEU A 47 3.91 11.03 2.06
N GLU A 48 5.00 11.78 1.95
CA GLU A 48 5.19 13.02 2.69
C GLU A 48 4.24 14.11 2.15
N GLY A 49 3.57 14.85 3.03
CA GLY A 49 2.67 15.95 2.71
C GLY A 49 1.17 15.59 2.68
N ASP A 50 0.37 16.56 2.22
CA ASP A 50 -1.07 16.41 2.01
C ASP A 50 -1.42 16.35 0.53
N HIS A 51 -1.94 15.20 0.12
CA HIS A 51 -2.31 14.84 -1.26
C HIS A 51 -3.81 14.65 -1.43
N THR A 52 -4.62 15.10 -0.47
CA THR A 52 -6.08 14.89 -0.45
C THR A 52 -6.75 15.39 -1.74
N GLU A 53 -6.35 16.56 -2.24
CA GLU A 53 -6.93 17.12 -3.47
C GLU A 53 -6.60 16.30 -4.71
N GLN A 54 -5.35 15.84 -4.83
CA GLN A 54 -4.91 15.02 -5.95
C GLN A 54 -5.60 13.66 -5.94
N PHE A 55 -5.68 13.02 -4.78
CA PHE A 55 -6.38 11.74 -4.61
C PHE A 55 -7.86 11.87 -5.01
N ARG A 56 -8.56 12.90 -4.54
CA ARG A 56 -9.98 13.11 -4.88
C ARG A 56 -10.23 13.32 -6.38
N LYS A 57 -9.28 13.93 -7.11
CA LYS A 57 -9.40 14.15 -8.56
C LYS A 57 -9.18 12.87 -9.38
N ASN A 58 -8.32 11.97 -8.89
CA ASN A 58 -7.85 10.80 -9.63
C ASN A 58 -8.31 9.46 -9.01
N ALA A 59 -9.18 9.50 -8.00
CA ALA A 59 -9.65 8.31 -7.29
C ALA A 59 -10.23 7.30 -8.28
N THR A 60 -9.59 6.15 -8.36
CA THR A 60 -10.00 5.04 -9.22
C THR A 60 -10.53 3.92 -8.35
N THR A 61 -11.65 3.34 -8.78
CA THR A 61 -12.19 2.14 -8.12
C THR A 61 -11.67 0.90 -8.82
N VAL A 62 -11.17 -0.04 -8.04
CA VAL A 62 -10.76 -1.36 -8.52
C VAL A 62 -11.63 -2.40 -7.81
N ASN A 63 -12.26 -3.28 -8.57
CA ASN A 63 -13.15 -4.29 -7.98
C ASN A 63 -12.37 -5.16 -6.98
N ALA A 64 -12.92 -5.32 -5.77
CA ALA A 64 -12.33 -6.07 -4.66
C ALA A 64 -11.03 -5.51 -4.06
N ILE A 65 -10.62 -4.30 -4.47
CA ILE A 65 -9.53 -3.56 -3.83
C ILE A 65 -10.10 -2.22 -3.37
N GLU A 66 -10.23 -2.07 -2.06
CA GLU A 66 -10.53 -0.77 -1.46
C GLU A 66 -9.26 0.09 -1.55
N VAL A 67 -9.42 1.35 -1.96
CA VAL A 67 -8.33 2.30 -2.11
C VAL A 67 -8.67 3.55 -1.30
N ASP A 68 -7.88 3.81 -0.26
CA ASP A 68 -8.07 4.93 0.65
C ASP A 68 -6.82 5.77 0.79
N LEU A 69 -6.99 7.07 1.10
CA LEU A 69 -5.91 7.92 1.59
C LEU A 69 -6.15 8.23 3.07
N ARG A 70 -5.21 7.84 3.94
CA ARG A 70 -5.32 8.02 5.40
C ARG A 70 -4.11 8.79 5.94
N GLN A 71 -4.32 9.55 7.01
CA GLN A 71 -3.20 10.11 7.78
C GLN A 71 -2.48 8.97 8.51
N LEU A 72 -1.16 8.99 8.49
CA LEU A 72 -0.34 8.01 9.20
C LEU A 72 0.00 8.53 10.62
N PRO A 73 0.42 7.65 11.55
CA PRO A 73 0.89 8.08 12.86
C PRO A 73 2.13 8.98 12.80
N GLU A 74 2.92 8.85 11.74
CA GLU A 74 4.06 9.73 11.47
C GLU A 74 3.55 11.12 11.05
N PRO A 75 3.95 12.21 11.74
CA PRO A 75 3.47 13.54 11.45
C PRO A 75 3.89 13.97 10.05
N GLY A 76 2.96 14.56 9.32
CA GLY A 76 3.21 15.04 7.95
C GLY A 76 3.12 13.96 6.88
N LYS A 77 2.77 12.71 7.22
CA LYS A 77 2.64 11.63 6.23
C LYS A 77 1.22 11.15 6.03
N GLN A 78 0.90 10.86 4.78
CA GLN A 78 -0.29 10.14 4.37
C GLN A 78 0.07 8.76 3.81
N GLY A 79 -0.86 7.83 3.90
CA GLY A 79 -0.76 6.51 3.30
C GLY A 79 -1.88 6.34 2.28
N LEU A 80 -1.51 6.10 1.03
CA LEU A 80 -2.41 5.48 0.06
C LEU A 80 -2.43 3.98 0.36
N ILE A 81 -3.56 3.49 0.85
CA ILE A 81 -3.74 2.10 1.30
C ILE A 81 -4.61 1.37 0.30
N LEU A 82 -4.08 0.31 -0.27
CA LEU A 82 -4.81 -0.66 -1.08
C LEU A 82 -5.10 -1.87 -0.20
N THR A 83 -6.39 -2.18 0.00
CA THR A 83 -6.87 -3.29 0.84
C THR A 83 -7.57 -4.32 -0.01
N LEU A 84 -7.12 -5.58 0.04
CA LEU A 84 -7.82 -6.69 -0.62
C LEU A 84 -9.08 -7.07 0.18
N GLU A 85 -10.26 -6.64 -0.29
CA GLU A 85 -11.54 -6.79 0.44
C GLU A 85 -12.00 -8.25 0.56
N LYS A 86 -11.78 -9.05 -0.49
CA LYS A 86 -12.22 -10.46 -0.57
C LYS A 86 -11.05 -11.34 -1.01
N HIS A 87 -10.90 -12.50 -0.36
CA HIS A 87 -9.85 -13.49 -0.58
C HIS A 87 -9.84 -14.17 -1.97
N VAL A 88 -10.43 -13.56 -3.01
CA VAL A 88 -10.68 -14.26 -4.27
C VAL A 88 -9.43 -14.36 -5.15
N ASP A 89 -8.47 -13.43 -5.10
CA ASP A 89 -7.20 -13.61 -5.81
C ASP A 89 -6.01 -12.88 -5.14
N ARG A 90 -5.51 -13.44 -4.03
CA ARG A 90 -4.32 -12.91 -3.33
C ARG A 90 -3.10 -12.83 -4.25
N ASP A 91 -2.93 -13.79 -5.16
CA ASP A 91 -1.80 -13.80 -6.10
C ASP A 91 -1.91 -12.68 -7.14
N LEU A 92 -3.12 -12.35 -7.58
CA LEU A 92 -3.35 -11.21 -8.47
C LEU A 92 -3.05 -9.89 -7.76
N PHE A 93 -3.52 -9.76 -6.51
CA PHE A 93 -3.19 -8.60 -5.69
C PHE A 93 -1.67 -8.48 -5.47
N HIS A 94 -1.00 -9.58 -5.18
CA HIS A 94 0.46 -9.60 -5.07
C HIS A 94 1.15 -9.15 -6.37
N GLY A 95 0.69 -9.64 -7.53
CA GLY A 95 1.21 -9.23 -8.84
C GLY A 95 1.01 -7.74 -9.14
N LEU A 96 -0.15 -7.19 -8.77
CA LEU A 96 -0.41 -5.74 -8.84
C LEU A 96 0.59 -4.97 -7.99
N CYS A 97 0.76 -5.37 -6.73
CA CYS A 97 1.69 -4.71 -5.82
C CYS A 97 3.14 -4.81 -6.30
N GLN A 98 3.56 -5.95 -6.86
CA GLN A 98 4.88 -6.09 -7.48
C GLN A 98 5.08 -5.15 -8.67
N THR A 99 4.03 -4.98 -9.49
CA THR A 99 4.05 -4.03 -10.61
C THR A 99 4.19 -2.59 -10.10
N LEU A 100 3.42 -2.22 -9.07
CA LEU A 100 3.52 -0.91 -8.43
C LEU A 100 4.91 -0.66 -7.84
N ILE A 101 5.49 -1.65 -7.14
CA ILE A 101 6.87 -1.56 -6.61
C ILE A 101 7.87 -1.30 -7.74
N GLY A 102 7.73 -1.99 -8.88
CA GLY A 102 8.57 -1.76 -10.05
C GLY A 102 8.43 -0.35 -10.62
N ASN A 103 7.20 0.15 -10.76
CA ASN A 103 6.91 1.47 -11.32
C ASN A 103 7.29 2.63 -10.39
N LEU A 104 7.20 2.43 -9.08
CA LEU A 104 7.52 3.42 -8.06
C LEU A 104 9.02 3.40 -7.67
N ASN A 105 9.79 2.44 -8.18
CA ASN A 105 11.21 2.34 -7.89
C ASN A 105 11.95 3.59 -8.36
N GLY A 106 12.60 4.30 -7.43
CA GLY A 106 13.34 5.54 -7.70
C GLY A 106 12.48 6.79 -7.82
N VAL A 107 11.15 6.70 -7.63
CA VAL A 107 10.27 7.87 -7.53
C VAL A 107 10.37 8.44 -6.12
N SER A 108 10.95 9.63 -5.99
CA SER A 108 11.13 10.31 -4.70
C SER A 108 10.12 11.43 -4.46
N ASP A 109 9.43 11.91 -5.50
CA ASP A 109 8.42 12.96 -5.39
C ASP A 109 7.06 12.36 -4.99
N PRO A 110 6.47 12.75 -3.85
CA PRO A 110 5.22 12.16 -3.36
C PRO A 110 4.01 12.37 -4.29
N ALA A 111 3.91 13.52 -4.95
CA ALA A 111 2.81 13.81 -5.87
C ALA A 111 2.92 12.95 -7.15
N ALA A 112 4.14 12.79 -7.69
CA ALA A 112 4.41 11.90 -8.80
C ALA A 112 4.14 10.44 -8.43
N ALA A 113 4.54 10.01 -7.22
CA ALA A 113 4.27 8.66 -6.73
C ALA A 113 2.77 8.37 -6.64
N LEU A 114 1.97 9.31 -6.11
CA LEU A 114 0.51 9.19 -6.10
C LEU A 114 -0.11 9.19 -7.50
N GLY A 115 0.51 9.86 -8.48
CA GLY A 115 0.04 9.83 -9.87
C GLY A 115 0.31 8.50 -10.59
N VAL A 116 1.33 7.76 -10.13
CA VAL A 116 1.70 6.45 -10.67
C VAL A 116 0.91 5.31 -10.02
N ALA A 117 0.63 5.45 -8.72
CA ALA A 117 -0.11 4.46 -7.92
C ALA A 117 -1.61 4.47 -8.22
#